data_AF-A0A2T9YNU2-F1
#
_entry.id   AF-A0A2T9YNU2-F1
#
_cell.length_a   1.000
_cell.length_b   1.000
_cell.length_c   1.000
_cell.angle_alpha   90.00
_cell.angle_beta   90.00
_cell.angle_gamma   90.00
#
_symmetry.space_group_name_H-M   'P 1'
#
loop_
_entity.id
_entity.type
_entity.pdbx_description
1 polymer ?
#
loop_
_entity_poly.entity_id
_entity_poly.type
_entity_poly.pdbx_seq_one_letter_code
_entity_poly.pdbx_strand_id
1 'polypeptide(L)'
;MDIFSFQLPFSYSNNGNFKKRAFDWIGIILALFILGAFEIYIPNNERLFSLNDPTIIYPHTPSSKQTITGPVLLILSFGVPTLVFVLFGIINTDLNEFYNSFTSFCLAHINTLLFTLLIKKVAGRPRPDFISRCKPDTNITPNSLKLYDKSICTQTNQEILAQGFKSFPSGHSSTTFVSVSRSTDYWHHWQDILAGMLIGIISGYVGFQKFFKSSDYNDKNDISISDHNYLLLNQGYREPQGSQV
;
A
#
# COMPACT_ATOMS: atom_id res chain seq x y z
N MET A 1 23.81 10.47 5.52
CA MET A 1 23.07 10.99 4.34
C MET A 1 21.61 10.62 4.54
N ASP A 2 20.92 11.44 5.33
CA ASP A 2 19.50 11.30 5.64
C ASP A 2 18.71 12.20 4.68
N ILE A 3 18.09 11.63 3.65
CA ILE A 3 17.35 12.41 2.62
C ILE A 3 15.84 12.08 2.64
N PHE A 4 15.35 11.23 3.54
CA PHE A 4 13.92 10.86 3.60
C PHE A 4 13.30 10.88 4.99
N SER A 5 13.69 11.83 5.85
CA SER A 5 12.92 12.14 7.06
C SER A 5 11.87 13.22 6.77
N PHE A 6 10.83 12.86 6.01
CA PHE A 6 9.58 13.63 6.03
C PHE A 6 8.87 13.34 7.37
N GLN A 7 9.27 14.08 8.40
CA GLN A 7 8.65 14.04 9.73
C GLN A 7 7.28 14.72 9.65
N LEU A 8 6.24 13.92 9.37
CA LEU A 8 4.88 14.31 9.76
C LEU A 8 4.81 14.37 11.30
N PRO A 9 4.08 15.35 11.89
CA PRO A 9 4.18 15.71 13.30
C PRO A 9 3.40 14.77 14.25
N PHE A 10 3.53 13.46 14.06
CA PHE A 10 2.82 12.46 14.90
C PHE A 10 3.78 11.76 15.85
N SER A 11 4.14 12.46 16.93
CA SER A 11 4.93 11.93 18.06
C SER A 11 4.14 10.85 18.83
N TYR A 12 4.72 9.67 19.06
CA TYR A 12 4.18 8.57 19.89
C TYR A 12 4.59 8.78 21.35
N SER A 13 3.66 8.53 22.27
CA SER A 13 3.87 8.53 23.71
C SER A 13 3.08 7.34 24.26
N ASN A 14 3.73 6.55 25.11
CA ASN A 14 3.21 5.31 25.70
C ASN A 14 2.02 5.53 26.65
N ASN A 15 1.68 6.78 26.97
CA ASN A 15 0.45 7.09 27.66
C ASN A 15 -0.72 7.15 26.67
N GLY A 16 -1.61 6.16 26.79
CA GLY A 16 -2.81 5.94 25.98
C GLY A 16 -3.76 7.13 25.94
N ASN A 17 -3.40 8.16 25.18
CA ASN A 17 -4.31 9.24 24.87
C ASN A 17 -5.25 8.72 23.77
N PHE A 18 -6.43 8.26 24.17
CA PHE A 18 -7.51 7.82 23.29
C PHE A 18 -7.69 8.76 22.08
N LYS A 19 -7.51 10.07 22.31
CA LYS A 19 -7.52 11.12 21.27
C LYS A 19 -6.52 10.86 20.13
N LYS A 20 -5.31 10.41 20.44
CA LYS A 20 -4.29 10.11 19.43
C LYS A 20 -4.69 8.89 18.60
N ARG A 21 -5.15 7.82 19.27
CA ARG A 21 -5.63 6.61 18.59
C ARG A 21 -6.80 6.92 17.65
N ALA A 22 -7.74 7.73 18.12
CA ALA A 22 -8.86 8.19 17.31
C ALA A 22 -8.38 8.99 16.08
N PHE A 23 -7.40 9.88 16.25
CA PHE A 23 -6.85 10.67 15.15
C PHE A 23 -6.20 9.78 14.07
N ASP A 24 -5.41 8.78 14.46
CA ASP A 24 -4.77 7.85 13.52
C ASP A 24 -5.81 7.12 12.66
N TRP A 25 -6.89 6.62 13.27
CA TRP A 25 -7.96 5.93 12.55
C TRP A 25 -8.83 6.85 11.69
N ILE A 26 -9.11 8.08 12.15
CA ILE A 26 -9.78 9.10 11.33
C ILE A 26 -8.94 9.39 10.08
N GLY A 27 -7.62 9.56 10.23
CA GLY A 27 -6.71 9.78 9.10
C GLY A 27 -6.71 8.62 8.12
N ILE A 28 -6.69 7.38 8.61
CA ILE A 28 -6.78 6.15 7.80
C ILE A 28 -8.09 6.10 6.99
N ILE A 29 -9.23 6.31 7.65
CA ILE A 29 -10.55 6.24 6.98
C ILE A 29 -10.69 7.36 5.94
N LEU A 30 -10.25 8.58 6.30
CA LEU A 30 -10.25 9.71 5.38
C LEU A 30 -9.36 9.43 4.16
N ALA A 31 -8.16 8.87 4.36
CA ALA A 31 -7.28 8.50 3.27
C ALA A 31 -7.91 7.45 2.35
N LEU A 32 -8.56 6.41 2.91
CA LEU A 32 -9.29 5.41 2.12
C LEU A 32 -10.43 6.04 1.30
N PHE A 33 -11.19 6.97 1.90
CA PHE A 33 -12.26 7.68 1.20
C PHE A 33 -11.71 8.53 0.05
N ILE A 34 -10.64 9.31 0.30
CA ILE A 34 -9.98 10.12 -0.72
C ILE A 34 -9.44 9.24 -1.85
N LEU A 35 -8.84 8.09 -1.52
CA LEU A 35 -8.35 7.13 -2.52
C LEU A 35 -9.48 6.56 -3.38
N GLY A 36 -10.60 6.15 -2.76
CA GLY A 36 -11.78 5.66 -3.49
C GLY A 36 -12.36 6.73 -4.41
N ALA A 37 -12.51 7.96 -3.91
CA ALA A 37 -12.96 9.09 -4.72
C ALA A 37 -11.99 9.37 -5.88
N PHE A 38 -10.68 9.38 -5.62
CA PHE A 38 -9.65 9.55 -6.65
C PHE A 38 -9.75 8.48 -7.74
N GLU A 39 -9.96 7.21 -7.37
CA GLU A 39 -10.10 6.13 -8.35
C GLU A 39 -11.34 6.30 -9.24
N ILE A 40 -12.46 6.77 -8.68
CA ILE A 40 -13.73 6.95 -9.38
C ILE A 40 -13.69 8.18 -10.29
N TYR A 41 -13.24 9.32 -9.79
CA TYR A 41 -13.40 10.61 -10.48
C TYR A 41 -12.26 10.96 -11.43
N ILE A 42 -11.04 10.46 -11.20
CA ILE A 42 -9.90 10.78 -12.06
C ILE A 42 -9.82 9.77 -13.20
N PRO A 43 -9.88 10.20 -14.49
CA PRO A 43 -9.75 9.29 -15.62
C PRO A 43 -8.33 8.70 -15.68
N ASN A 44 -8.19 7.55 -16.33
CA ASN A 44 -6.87 6.96 -16.54
C ASN A 44 -6.19 7.68 -17.72
N ASN A 45 -4.87 7.87 -17.63
CA ASN A 45 -4.08 8.22 -18.80
C ASN A 45 -4.10 7.05 -19.81
N GLU A 46 -4.01 7.36 -21.09
CA GLU A 46 -4.08 6.38 -22.18
C GLU A 46 -2.91 6.65 -23.13
N ARG A 47 -1.96 5.71 -23.21
CA ARG A 47 -0.82 5.83 -24.13
C ARG A 47 -1.18 5.35 -25.52
N LEU A 48 -0.56 5.97 -26.51
CA LEU A 48 -0.58 5.46 -27.87
C LEU A 48 0.12 4.09 -27.94
N PHE A 49 -0.35 3.22 -28.84
CA PHE A 49 0.15 1.86 -29.00
C PHE A 49 0.33 1.48 -30.47
N SER A 50 1.12 0.45 -30.74
CA SER A 50 1.30 -0.11 -32.08
C SER A 50 0.59 -1.46 -32.19
N LEU A 51 -0.04 -1.73 -33.34
CA LEU A 51 -0.70 -3.01 -33.60
C LEU A 51 0.29 -4.17 -33.81
N ASN A 52 1.55 -3.86 -34.12
CA ASN A 52 2.59 -4.85 -34.40
C ASN A 52 3.46 -5.19 -33.18
N ASP A 53 3.12 -4.68 -31.99
CA ASP A 53 3.89 -4.93 -30.77
C ASP A 53 3.56 -6.32 -30.20
N PRO A 54 4.51 -7.29 -30.21
CA PRO A 54 4.27 -8.65 -29.74
C PRO A 54 4.01 -8.75 -28.23
N THR A 55 4.32 -7.69 -27.46
CA THR A 55 4.14 -7.72 -26.02
C THR A 55 2.68 -7.56 -25.60
N ILE A 56 1.79 -7.11 -26.50
CA ILE A 56 0.39 -6.75 -26.18
C ILE A 56 -0.69 -7.55 -26.94
N ILE A 57 -0.31 -8.67 -27.59
CA ILE A 57 -1.18 -9.48 -28.47
C ILE A 57 -1.72 -10.74 -27.76
N TYR A 58 -1.51 -10.90 -26.45
CA TYR A 58 -1.95 -12.08 -25.70
C TYR A 58 -3.48 -12.19 -25.64
N PRO A 59 -4.02 -13.43 -25.47
CA PRO A 59 -5.45 -13.65 -25.35
C PRO A 59 -6.02 -13.01 -24.09
N HIS A 60 -7.21 -12.44 -24.20
CA HIS A 60 -7.89 -11.78 -23.10
C HIS A 60 -8.38 -12.77 -22.05
N THR A 61 -7.85 -12.64 -20.82
CA THR A 61 -8.34 -13.36 -19.65
C THR A 61 -9.33 -12.48 -18.89
N PRO A 62 -10.64 -12.79 -18.86
CA PRO A 62 -11.63 -11.99 -18.14
C PRO A 62 -11.40 -12.07 -16.63
N SER A 63 -11.84 -11.04 -15.90
CA SER A 63 -11.64 -10.94 -14.45
C SER A 63 -12.21 -12.13 -13.65
N SER A 64 -13.26 -12.78 -14.16
CA SER A 64 -13.86 -13.97 -13.54
C SER A 64 -13.02 -15.25 -13.67
N LYS A 65 -12.07 -15.28 -14.61
CA LYS A 65 -11.19 -16.43 -14.88
C LYS A 65 -9.76 -16.22 -14.36
N GLN A 66 -9.49 -15.12 -13.66
CA GLN A 66 -8.18 -14.91 -13.05
C GLN A 66 -7.88 -16.00 -12.03
N THR A 67 -6.62 -16.42 -11.98
CA THR A 67 -6.16 -17.41 -10.98
C THR A 67 -6.42 -16.91 -9.55
N ILE A 68 -6.16 -15.63 -9.31
CA ILE A 68 -6.49 -14.94 -8.05
C ILE A 68 -7.39 -13.77 -8.40
N THR A 69 -8.65 -13.86 -8.00
CA THR A 69 -9.68 -12.82 -8.19
C THR A 69 -9.61 -11.75 -7.10
N GLY A 70 -10.25 -10.60 -7.33
CA GLY A 70 -10.30 -9.50 -6.36
C GLY A 70 -10.74 -9.88 -4.93
N PRO A 71 -11.82 -10.67 -4.74
CA PRO A 71 -12.22 -11.11 -3.41
C PRO A 71 -11.19 -12.01 -2.73
N VAL A 72 -10.58 -12.94 -3.48
CA VAL A 72 -9.52 -13.81 -2.96
C VAL A 72 -8.30 -12.98 -2.57
N LEU A 73 -7.96 -11.96 -3.35
CA LEU A 73 -6.90 -11.01 -3.02
C LEU A 73 -7.16 -10.32 -1.67
N LEU A 74 -8.39 -9.86 -1.40
CA LEU A 74 -8.71 -9.21 -0.12
C LEU A 74 -8.52 -10.16 1.07
N ILE A 75 -8.92 -11.42 0.92
CA ILE A 75 -8.73 -12.45 1.95
C ILE A 75 -7.23 -12.70 2.19
N LEU A 76 -6.44 -12.89 1.13
CA LEU A 76 -5.00 -13.16 1.24
C LEU A 76 -4.21 -11.95 1.76
N SER A 77 -4.57 -10.74 1.32
CA SER A 77 -3.84 -9.51 1.64
C SER A 77 -4.22 -8.94 3.01
N PHE A 78 -5.50 -9.02 3.39
CA PHE A 78 -6.00 -8.41 4.63
C PHE A 78 -6.48 -9.45 5.64
N GLY A 79 -7.29 -10.43 5.21
CA GLY A 79 -7.87 -11.43 6.10
C GLY A 79 -6.84 -12.30 6.81
N VAL A 80 -5.91 -12.91 6.05
CA VAL A 80 -4.88 -13.80 6.61
C VAL A 80 -3.93 -13.06 7.57
N PRO A 81 -3.33 -11.90 7.21
CA PRO A 81 -2.47 -11.18 8.16
C PRO A 81 -3.23 -10.68 9.40
N THR A 82 -4.47 -10.21 9.24
CA THR A 82 -5.30 -9.79 10.39
C THR A 82 -5.54 -10.96 11.34
N LEU A 83 -5.85 -12.15 10.83
CA LEU A 83 -6.00 -13.35 11.65
C LEU A 83 -4.71 -13.66 12.43
N VAL A 84 -3.55 -13.57 11.78
CA VAL A 84 -2.25 -13.77 12.43
C VAL A 84 -2.02 -12.76 13.57
N PHE A 85 -2.30 -11.47 13.34
CA PHE A 85 -2.18 -10.46 14.38
C PHE A 85 -3.13 -10.71 15.55
N VAL A 86 -4.38 -11.12 15.27
CA VAL A 86 -5.35 -11.43 16.34
C VAL A 86 -4.89 -12.62 17.17
N LEU A 87 -4.41 -13.69 16.53
CA LEU A 87 -3.86 -14.85 17.24
C LEU A 87 -2.65 -14.49 18.09
N PHE A 88 -1.74 -13.68 17.56
CA PHE A 88 -0.58 -13.16 18.31
C PHE A 88 -1.00 -12.30 19.51
N GLY A 89 -2.00 -11.43 19.34
CA GLY A 89 -2.53 -10.59 20.42
C GLY A 89 -3.18 -11.41 21.54
N ILE A 90 -3.86 -12.51 21.20
CA ILE A 90 -4.42 -13.45 22.19
C ILE A 90 -3.31 -14.15 22.97
N ILE A 91 -2.21 -14.54 22.32
CA ILE A 91 -1.10 -15.26 22.96
C ILE A 91 -0.30 -14.34 23.89
N ASN A 92 0.03 -13.11 23.47
CA ASN A 92 0.91 -12.23 24.22
C ASN A 92 0.18 -11.32 25.22
N THR A 93 -1.14 -11.21 25.13
CA THR A 93 -2.00 -10.41 26.03
C THR A 93 -1.73 -8.89 26.09
N ASP A 94 -0.77 -8.38 25.33
CA ASP A 94 -0.51 -6.93 25.19
C ASP A 94 -1.35 -6.32 24.05
N LEU A 95 -2.42 -5.62 24.45
CA LEU A 95 -3.32 -4.93 23.52
C LEU A 95 -2.68 -3.71 22.84
N ASN A 96 -1.64 -3.11 23.43
CA ASN A 96 -0.96 -1.96 22.86
C ASN A 96 -0.04 -2.39 21.71
N GLU A 97 0.71 -3.47 21.90
CA GLU A 97 1.52 -4.07 20.84
C GLU A 97 0.65 -4.56 19.67
N PHE A 98 -0.47 -5.21 19.97
CA PHE A 98 -1.46 -5.59 18.96
C PHE A 98 -1.98 -4.37 18.19
N TYR A 99 -2.40 -3.32 18.91
CA TYR A 99 -2.90 -2.08 18.30
C TYR A 99 -1.85 -1.42 17.40
N ASN A 100 -0.61 -1.30 17.86
CA ASN A 100 0.48 -0.71 17.09
C ASN A 100 0.77 -1.52 15.82
N SER A 101 0.83 -2.85 15.95
CA SER A 101 1.06 -3.77 14.84
C SER A 101 -0.04 -3.68 13.78
N PHE A 102 -1.30 -3.70 14.21
CA PHE A 102 -2.45 -3.64 13.31
C PHE A 102 -2.59 -2.26 12.64
N THR A 103 -2.38 -1.18 13.39
CA THR A 103 -2.42 0.18 12.84
C THR A 103 -1.30 0.40 11.83
N SER A 104 -0.08 -0.09 12.12
CA SER A 104 1.05 -0.09 11.19
C SER A 104 0.74 -0.86 9.90
N PHE A 105 0.13 -2.03 10.03
CA PHE A 105 -0.29 -2.86 8.91
C PHE A 105 -1.31 -2.16 8.00
N CYS A 106 -2.35 -1.53 8.59
CA CYS A 106 -3.33 -0.76 7.85
C CYS A 106 -2.69 0.44 7.13
N LEU A 107 -1.80 1.16 7.80
CA LEU A 107 -1.08 2.28 7.19
C LEU A 107 -0.22 1.84 6.00
N ALA A 108 0.49 0.72 6.14
CA ALA A 108 1.30 0.16 5.05
C ALA A 108 0.44 -0.20 3.83
N HIS A 109 -0.75 -0.79 4.04
CA HIS A 109 -1.71 -1.08 2.97
C HIS A 109 -2.19 0.19 2.28
N ILE A 110 -2.56 1.23 3.04
CA ILE A 110 -3.04 2.49 2.49
C ILE A 110 -1.97 3.19 1.65
N ASN A 111 -0.73 3.23 2.14
CA ASN A 111 0.39 3.78 1.37
C ASN A 111 0.64 2.99 0.09
N THR A 112 0.61 1.65 0.17
CA THR A 112 0.76 0.78 -1.00
C THR A 112 -0.33 1.06 -2.04
N LEU A 113 -1.59 1.15 -1.60
CA LEU A 113 -2.73 1.45 -2.47
C LEU A 113 -2.61 2.84 -3.08
N LEU A 114 -2.26 3.85 -2.28
CA LEU A 114 -2.02 5.22 -2.75
C LEU A 114 -1.00 5.24 -3.89
N PHE A 115 0.21 4.75 -3.66
CA PHE A 115 1.25 4.77 -4.69
C PHE A 115 0.86 3.93 -5.91
N THR A 116 0.29 2.74 -5.71
CA THR A 116 -0.12 1.86 -6.81
C THR A 116 -1.20 2.53 -7.68
N LEU A 117 -2.24 3.11 -7.07
CA LEU A 117 -3.36 3.72 -7.78
C LEU A 117 -2.95 5.00 -8.50
N LEU A 118 -2.18 5.86 -7.84
CA LEU A 118 -1.65 7.08 -8.45
C LEU A 118 -0.82 6.76 -9.70
N ILE A 119 0.14 5.84 -9.58
CA ILE A 119 1.02 5.47 -10.70
C ILE A 119 0.20 4.78 -11.80
N LYS A 120 -0.78 3.93 -11.46
CA LYS A 120 -1.69 3.32 -12.45
C LYS A 120 -2.44 4.35 -13.28
N LYS A 121 -2.96 5.40 -12.64
CA LYS A 121 -3.70 6.47 -13.33
C LYS A 121 -2.78 7.26 -14.25
N VAL A 122 -1.56 7.56 -13.83
CA VAL A 122 -0.60 8.37 -14.61
C VAL A 122 0.07 7.56 -15.72
N ALA A 123 0.39 6.29 -15.47
CA ALA A 123 1.17 5.48 -16.39
C ALA A 123 0.41 5.20 -17.70
N GLY A 124 -0.85 4.77 -17.66
CA GLY A 124 -1.62 4.49 -18.88
C GLY A 124 -1.00 3.43 -19.80
N ARG A 125 -0.21 2.51 -19.23
CA ARG A 125 0.52 1.48 -19.97
C ARG A 125 -0.44 0.36 -20.43
N PRO A 126 -0.48 0.03 -21.73
CA PRO A 126 -1.23 -1.11 -22.25
C PRO A 126 -0.78 -2.44 -21.61
N ARG A 127 -1.72 -3.34 -21.38
CA ARG A 127 -1.48 -4.69 -20.86
C ARG A 127 -1.04 -5.68 -21.94
N PRO A 128 -0.48 -6.83 -21.54
CA PRO A 128 -0.13 -7.87 -22.50
C PRO A 128 -1.33 -8.39 -23.31
N ASP A 129 -2.54 -8.31 -22.79
CA ASP A 129 -3.78 -8.71 -23.46
C ASP A 129 -4.56 -7.54 -24.10
N PHE A 130 -3.90 -6.40 -24.33
CA PHE A 130 -4.59 -5.17 -24.74
C PHE A 130 -5.23 -5.26 -26.14
N ILE A 131 -4.54 -5.83 -27.13
CA ILE A 131 -5.08 -5.89 -28.51
C ILE A 131 -6.34 -6.75 -28.58
N SER A 132 -6.38 -7.86 -27.83
CA SER A 132 -7.56 -8.72 -27.76
C SER A 132 -8.74 -8.07 -27.03
N ARG A 133 -8.49 -7.14 -26.10
CA ARG A 133 -9.51 -6.25 -25.50
C ARG A 133 -10.01 -5.20 -26.48
N CYS A 134 -9.09 -4.55 -27.20
CA CYS A 134 -9.36 -3.43 -28.12
C CYS A 134 -10.23 -3.86 -29.30
N LYS A 135 -9.95 -5.03 -29.90
CA LYS A 135 -10.59 -5.50 -31.15
C LYS A 135 -10.52 -4.41 -32.23
N PRO A 136 -9.33 -4.17 -32.83
CA PRO A 136 -9.16 -3.09 -33.78
C PRO A 136 -10.07 -3.25 -35.00
N ASP A 137 -10.50 -2.15 -35.61
CA ASP A 137 -11.27 -2.16 -36.85
C ASP A 137 -10.51 -2.92 -37.95
N THR A 138 -11.21 -3.84 -38.62
CA THR A 138 -10.69 -4.67 -39.71
C THR A 138 -10.24 -3.86 -40.92
N ASN A 139 -10.72 -2.62 -41.06
CA ASN A 139 -10.33 -1.72 -42.16
C ASN A 139 -8.93 -1.11 -41.98
N ILE A 140 -8.32 -1.26 -40.80
CA ILE A 140 -7.02 -0.67 -40.49
C ILE A 140 -5.93 -1.71 -40.73
N THR A 141 -5.09 -1.47 -41.75
CA THR A 141 -3.89 -2.27 -41.98
C THR A 141 -2.81 -1.93 -40.94
N PRO A 142 -2.25 -2.93 -40.22
CA PRO A 142 -1.19 -2.70 -39.25
C PRO A 142 0.06 -2.11 -39.92
N ASN A 143 0.46 -0.91 -39.49
CA ASN A 143 1.71 -0.28 -39.91
C ASN A 143 2.70 -0.23 -38.74
N SER A 144 3.93 -0.71 -38.94
CA SER A 144 4.98 -0.76 -37.93
C SER A 144 5.51 0.62 -37.51
N LEU A 145 5.34 1.64 -38.35
CA LEU A 145 5.80 3.01 -38.07
C LEU A 145 4.69 3.92 -37.53
N LYS A 146 3.46 3.42 -37.38
CA LYS A 146 2.31 4.21 -36.92
C LYS A 146 1.90 3.81 -35.51
N LEU A 147 1.65 4.82 -34.70
CA LEU A 147 1.01 4.68 -33.39
C LEU A 147 -0.46 5.06 -33.50
N TYR A 148 -1.29 4.36 -32.74
CA TYR A 148 -2.73 4.51 -32.72
C TYR A 148 -3.20 4.86 -31.32
N ASP A 149 -4.31 5.60 -31.25
CA ASP A 149 -5.03 5.90 -30.02
C ASP A 149 -6.19 4.90 -29.81
N LYS A 150 -6.93 5.02 -28.72
CA LYS A 150 -8.05 4.12 -28.43
C LYS A 150 -9.20 4.18 -29.44
N SER A 151 -9.29 5.21 -30.30
CA SER A 151 -10.40 5.39 -31.25
C SER A 151 -10.55 4.24 -32.25
N ILE A 152 -9.48 3.50 -32.51
CA ILE A 152 -9.50 2.36 -33.44
C ILE A 152 -10.16 1.11 -32.87
N CYS A 153 -10.42 1.09 -31.55
CA CYS A 153 -10.97 -0.06 -30.86
C CYS A 153 -12.49 -0.13 -31.05
N THR A 154 -13.00 -1.27 -31.49
CA THR A 154 -14.45 -1.50 -31.70
C THR A 154 -15.18 -2.02 -30.45
N GLN A 155 -14.47 -2.17 -29.35
CA GLN A 155 -15.01 -2.68 -28.09
C GLN A 155 -16.19 -1.84 -27.58
N THR A 156 -17.31 -2.51 -27.28
CA THR A 156 -18.53 -1.87 -26.77
C THR A 156 -18.42 -1.52 -25.29
N ASN A 157 -17.78 -2.39 -24.50
CA ASN A 157 -17.60 -2.18 -23.08
C ASN A 157 -16.36 -1.31 -22.80
N GLN A 158 -16.60 -0.04 -22.48
CA GLN A 158 -15.55 0.94 -22.18
C GLN A 158 -14.75 0.60 -20.92
N GLU A 159 -15.32 -0.11 -19.95
CA GLU A 159 -14.58 -0.52 -18.74
C GLU A 159 -13.51 -1.56 -19.07
N ILE A 160 -13.81 -2.52 -19.95
CA ILE A 160 -12.84 -3.54 -20.39
C ILE A 160 -11.64 -2.87 -21.07
N LEU A 161 -11.92 -1.87 -21.91
CA LEU A 161 -10.90 -1.10 -22.61
C LEU A 161 -10.08 -0.23 -21.64
N ALA A 162 -10.74 0.50 -20.74
CA ALA A 162 -10.10 1.33 -19.73
C ALA A 162 -9.23 0.51 -18.76
N GLN A 163 -9.63 -0.71 -18.41
CA GLN A 163 -8.82 -1.65 -17.64
C GLN A 163 -7.56 -2.09 -18.40
N GLY A 164 -7.63 -2.17 -19.73
CA GLY A 164 -6.52 -2.50 -20.61
C GLY A 164 -5.32 -1.55 -20.51
N PHE A 165 -5.54 -0.28 -20.12
CA PHE A 165 -4.49 0.72 -19.91
C PHE A 165 -3.91 0.75 -18.48
N LYS A 166 -4.40 -0.12 -17.58
CA LYS A 166 -3.97 -0.18 -16.17
C LYS A 166 -2.94 -1.30 -15.93
N SER A 167 -1.91 -1.44 -16.77
CA SER A 167 -0.87 -2.47 -16.60
C SER A 167 0.11 -2.13 -15.47
N PHE A 168 0.70 -0.94 -15.45
CA PHE A 168 1.77 -0.60 -14.52
C PHE A 168 1.29 0.21 -13.32
N PRO A 169 1.77 -0.06 -12.08
CA PRO A 169 2.36 -1.30 -11.56
C PRO A 169 1.28 -2.36 -11.26
N SER A 170 1.64 -3.58 -10.89
CA SER A 170 0.65 -4.60 -10.51
C SER A 170 0.10 -4.39 -9.10
N GLY A 171 -1.22 -4.19 -8.95
CA GLY A 171 -1.85 -4.00 -7.64
C GLY A 171 -1.93 -5.27 -6.80
N HIS A 172 -2.10 -6.44 -7.44
CA HIS A 172 -2.05 -7.71 -6.74
C HIS A 172 -0.65 -8.00 -6.20
N SER A 173 0.39 -7.63 -6.95
CA SER A 173 1.77 -7.89 -6.56
C SER A 173 2.30 -6.85 -5.57
N SER A 174 1.68 -5.67 -5.48
CA SER A 174 2.04 -4.67 -4.46
C SER A 174 1.45 -4.96 -3.10
N THR A 175 0.27 -5.58 -3.02
CA THR A 175 -0.40 -5.87 -1.75
C THR A 175 -0.16 -7.29 -1.23
N THR A 176 0.11 -8.28 -2.10
CA THR A 176 0.40 -9.66 -1.67
C THR A 176 1.38 -10.37 -2.61
N PHE A 177 1.94 -11.49 -2.16
CA PHE A 177 2.94 -12.26 -2.91
C PHE A 177 2.30 -13.23 -3.92
N VAL A 178 1.46 -12.71 -4.84
CA VAL A 178 0.81 -13.51 -5.90
C VAL A 178 1.33 -13.17 -7.29
N SER A 179 2.58 -12.74 -7.38
CA SER A 179 3.26 -12.26 -8.59
C SER A 179 3.17 -13.24 -9.78
N VAL A 180 3.32 -14.55 -9.53
CA VAL A 180 3.32 -15.58 -10.60
C VAL A 180 1.99 -15.60 -11.35
N SER A 181 0.87 -15.53 -10.63
CA SER A 181 -0.47 -15.53 -11.24
C SER A 181 -0.69 -14.36 -12.21
N ARG A 182 0.04 -13.26 -12.04
CA ARG A 182 -0.09 -12.08 -12.90
C ARG A 182 0.63 -12.23 -14.23
N SER A 183 1.68 -13.02 -14.25
CA SER A 183 2.36 -13.45 -15.48
C SER A 183 1.54 -14.50 -16.22
N THR A 184 0.99 -15.50 -15.51
CA THR A 184 0.21 -16.59 -16.15
C THR A 184 -1.11 -16.11 -16.74
N ASP A 185 -1.77 -15.14 -16.10
CA ASP A 185 -3.05 -14.60 -16.58
C ASP A 185 -2.89 -13.61 -17.75
N TYR A 186 -1.65 -13.20 -18.10
CA TYR A 186 -1.31 -12.13 -19.07
C TYR A 186 -1.82 -10.73 -18.70
N TRP A 187 -1.99 -10.46 -17.41
CA TRP A 187 -2.49 -9.17 -16.93
C TRP A 187 -1.39 -8.12 -16.78
N HIS A 188 -0.14 -8.55 -16.59
CA HIS A 188 0.98 -7.67 -16.31
C HIS A 188 2.27 -8.13 -16.96
N HIS A 189 3.08 -7.15 -17.37
CA HIS A 189 4.46 -7.41 -17.75
C HIS A 189 5.28 -7.71 -16.48
N TRP A 190 6.35 -8.48 -16.61
CA TRP A 190 7.22 -8.85 -15.48
C TRP A 190 7.78 -7.62 -14.73
N GLN A 191 8.07 -6.53 -15.44
CA GLN A 191 8.55 -5.26 -14.87
C GLN A 191 7.49 -4.60 -13.98
N ASP A 192 6.23 -4.67 -14.39
CA ASP A 192 5.10 -4.07 -13.66
C ASP A 192 4.86 -4.80 -12.34
N ILE A 193 5.12 -6.11 -12.32
CA ILE A 193 5.07 -6.98 -11.14
C ILE A 193 6.18 -6.60 -10.17
N LEU A 194 7.43 -6.51 -10.66
CA LEU A 194 8.57 -6.12 -9.83
C LEU A 194 8.40 -4.73 -9.21
N ALA A 195 7.95 -3.75 -9.99
CA ALA A 195 7.66 -2.42 -9.48
C ALA A 195 6.56 -2.46 -8.39
N GLY A 196 5.52 -3.27 -8.57
CA GLY A 196 4.50 -3.50 -7.55
C GLY A 196 5.10 -4.05 -6.25
N MET A 197 5.92 -5.09 -6.34
CA MET A 197 6.58 -5.70 -5.17
C MET A 197 7.45 -4.70 -4.42
N LEU A 198 8.23 -3.88 -5.13
CA LEU A 198 9.05 -2.83 -4.50
C LEU A 198 8.21 -1.79 -3.76
N ILE A 199 7.08 -1.35 -4.33
CA ILE A 199 6.16 -0.43 -3.66
C ILE A 199 5.64 -1.03 -2.35
N GLY A 200 5.26 -2.31 -2.35
CA GLY A 200 4.81 -3.02 -1.16
C GLY A 200 5.88 -3.12 -0.08
N ILE A 201 7.10 -3.53 -0.46
CA ILE A 201 8.24 -3.66 0.46
C ILE A 201 8.59 -2.32 1.11
N ILE A 202 8.68 -1.25 0.31
CA ILE A 202 9.00 0.09 0.81
C ILE A 202 7.90 0.59 1.76
N SER A 203 6.63 0.41 1.39
CA SER A 203 5.50 0.84 2.23
C SER A 203 5.45 0.10 3.56
N GLY A 204 5.73 -1.21 3.55
CA GLY A 204 5.87 -2.03 4.75
C GLY A 204 7.02 -1.58 5.65
N TYR A 205 8.19 -1.31 5.05
CA TYR A 205 9.37 -0.81 5.78
C TYR A 205 9.11 0.55 6.45
N VAL A 206 8.45 1.48 5.75
CA VAL A 206 8.06 2.78 6.32
C VAL A 206 7.09 2.61 7.50
N GLY A 207 6.11 1.71 7.38
CA GLY A 207 5.21 1.38 8.49
C GLY A 207 5.96 0.84 9.71
N PHE A 208 6.86 -0.12 9.50
CA PHE A 208 7.69 -0.70 10.55
C PHE A 208 8.52 0.36 11.29
N GLN A 209 9.24 1.21 10.55
CA GLN A 209 10.05 2.29 11.13
C GLN A 209 9.20 3.28 11.94
N LYS A 210 7.98 3.58 11.49
CA LYS A 210 7.13 4.57 12.16
C LYS A 210 6.59 4.06 13.50
N PHE A 211 6.14 2.81 13.56
CA PHE A 211 5.45 2.30 14.75
C PHE A 211 6.39 1.59 15.72
N PHE A 212 7.26 0.69 15.26
CA PHE A 212 8.07 -0.13 16.16
C PHE A 212 9.29 0.63 16.69
N LYS A 213 10.05 1.29 15.81
CA LYS A 213 11.20 2.10 16.27
C LYS A 213 10.78 3.27 17.15
N SER A 214 9.60 3.86 16.88
CA SER A 214 9.06 4.90 17.74
C SER A 214 8.60 4.35 19.09
N SER A 215 8.09 3.11 19.16
CA SER A 215 7.72 2.47 20.43
C SER A 215 8.95 2.26 21.31
N ASP A 216 10.00 1.64 20.78
CA ASP A 216 11.25 1.36 21.50
C ASP A 216 11.92 2.63 22.05
N TYR A 217 11.86 3.74 21.30
CA TYR A 217 12.44 5.01 21.74
C TYR A 217 11.69 5.60 22.93
N ASN A 218 10.37 5.54 22.93
CA ASN A 218 9.57 6.08 24.03
C ASN A 218 9.69 5.25 25.28
N ASP A 219 9.73 3.92 25.14
CA ASP A 219 9.91 3.01 26.28
C ASP A 219 11.22 3.29 27.02
N LYS A 220 12.32 3.50 26.27
CA LYS A 220 13.61 3.89 26.85
C LYS A 220 13.57 5.25 27.56
N ASN A 221 12.84 6.23 27.02
CA ASN A 221 12.71 7.54 27.65
C ASN A 221 11.89 7.47 28.93
N ASP A 222 10.79 6.71 28.95
CA ASP A 222 9.94 6.55 30.13
C ASP A 222 10.72 5.89 31.28
N ILE A 223 11.53 4.87 30.98
CA ILE A 223 12.45 4.25 31.93
C ILE A 223 13.45 5.29 32.47
N SER A 224 14.06 6.09 31.59
CA SER A 224 15.05 7.09 32.01
C SER A 224 14.45 8.20 32.91
N ILE A 225 13.20 8.60 32.66
CA ILE A 225 12.49 9.60 33.48
C ILE A 225 12.14 9.00 34.85
N SER A 226 11.68 7.74 34.88
CA SER A 226 11.39 7.01 36.11
C SER A 226 12.62 6.91 37.01
N ASP A 227 13.76 6.50 36.44
CA ASP A 227 15.04 6.40 37.15
C ASP A 227 15.49 7.74 37.71
N HIS A 228 15.36 8.81 36.92
CA HIS A 228 15.71 10.16 37.37
C HIS A 228 14.83 10.63 38.54
N ASN A 229 13.52 10.40 38.47
CA ASN A 229 12.59 10.74 39.54
C ASN A 229 12.89 9.95 40.83
N TYR A 230 13.25 8.67 40.72
CA TYR A 230 13.64 7.85 41.86
C TYR A 230 14.92 8.38 42.55
N LEU A 231 15.91 8.82 41.76
CA LEU A 231 17.14 9.42 42.28
C LEU A 231 16.85 10.74 43.04
N LEU A 232 15.98 11.59 42.49
CA LEU A 232 15.60 12.86 43.15
C LEU A 232 14.85 12.62 44.47
N LEU A 233 13.95 11.63 44.52
CA LEU A 233 13.25 11.25 45.76
C LEU A 233 14.23 10.75 46.83
N ASN A 234 15.21 9.93 46.45
CA ASN A 234 16.23 9.42 47.36
C ASN A 234 17.28 10.46 47.79
N GLN A 235 17.44 11.55 47.04
CA GLN A 235 18.25 12.70 47.45
C GLN A 235 17.48 13.61 48.43
N GLY A 236 16.18 13.85 48.19
CA GLY A 236 15.32 14.62 49.09
C GLY A 236 15.09 13.96 50.45
N TYR A 237 15.10 12.62 50.52
CA TYR A 237 15.01 11.88 51.79
C TYR A 237 16.31 11.89 52.62
N ARG A 238 17.41 12.40 52.05
CA ARG A 238 18.76 12.40 52.67
C ARG A 238 19.16 13.74 53.28
N GLU A 239 18.28 14.75 53.35
CA GLU A 239 18.51 15.89 54.24
C GLU A 239 18.26 15.47 55.70
N PRO A 240 19.28 15.51 56.58
CA PRO A 240 19.11 15.17 57.97
C PRO A 240 18.42 16.31 58.72
N GLN A 241 17.48 15.94 59.59
CA GLN A 241 17.14 16.76 60.75
C GLN A 241 18.40 17.05 61.58
N GLY A 242 18.76 18.33 61.69
CA GLY A 242 19.78 18.85 62.60
C GLY A 242 20.21 20.23 62.11
N SER A 243 19.87 21.34 62.76
CA SER A 243 20.17 21.63 64.17
C SER A 243 19.11 22.51 64.84
N GLN A 244 18.50 22.01 65.91
CA GLN A 244 18.03 22.83 67.02
C GLN A 244 19.28 23.26 67.80
N VAL A 245 19.61 24.55 67.78
CA VAL A 245 20.46 25.22 68.77
C VAL A 245 19.72 26.47 69.22
#